data_AF-A0A844Y3H5-F1
#
_entry.id   AF-A0A844Y3H5-F1
#
_cell.length_a   1.000
_cell.length_b   1.000
_cell.length_c   1.000
_cell.angle_alpha   90.00
_cell.angle_beta   90.00
_cell.angle_gamma   90.00
#
_symmetry.space_group_name_H-M   'P 1'
#
loop_
_entity.id
_entity.type
_entity.pdbx_description
1 polymer ?
#
loop_
_entity_poly.entity_id
_entity_poly.type
_entity_poly.pdbx_seq_one_letter_code
_entity_poly.pdbx_strand_id
1 'polypeptide(L)'
;MSKPLFALAATAAAFAVTPVAAQQPVDTGDERYNMVVVYGDDACPPSEGDTIIVCARKAEAERYRIPEALRTSSSPANESWASRVESLEMVGASGILSCSPAGAGGVLGCTEQFIDKAYAEKREGSDVRFSQIIAEQREERLSTIDADAERTQRDVEMIEREYMERLARERGEPLPGDEAAPATEPTVVAKEPEAADQPE
;
A
#
# COMPACT_ATOMS: atom_id res chain seq x y z
N MET A 1 -64.38 -48.93 -24.98
CA MET A 1 -64.59 -48.04 -23.82
C MET A 1 -63.48 -47.02 -23.78
N SER A 2 -63.88 -45.78 -23.55
CA SER A 2 -63.22 -44.52 -23.90
C SER A 2 -61.91 -44.23 -23.16
N LYS A 3 -60.98 -43.55 -23.85
CA LYS A 3 -59.87 -42.79 -23.24
C LYS A 3 -60.44 -41.63 -22.40
N PRO A 4 -59.67 -41.12 -21.43
CA PRO A 4 -59.13 -39.78 -21.70
C PRO A 4 -57.65 -39.61 -21.34
N LEU A 5 -57.01 -38.88 -22.23
CA LEU A 5 -55.74 -38.18 -22.06
C LEU A 5 -55.87 -37.16 -20.92
N PHE A 6 -54.94 -37.18 -19.97
CA PHE A 6 -54.63 -36.00 -19.16
C PHE A 6 -53.20 -35.55 -19.50
N ALA A 7 -53.15 -34.50 -20.29
CA ALA A 7 -51.98 -33.65 -20.44
C ALA A 7 -51.76 -32.93 -19.10
N LEU A 8 -50.57 -33.05 -18.51
CA LEU A 8 -50.12 -32.13 -17.47
C LEU A 8 -48.92 -31.35 -18.00
N ALA A 9 -49.05 -30.03 -17.89
CA ALA A 9 -48.24 -29.02 -18.50
C ALA A 9 -46.79 -29.03 -18.02
N ALA A 10 -45.87 -28.80 -18.96
CA ALA A 10 -44.51 -28.40 -18.70
C ALA A 10 -44.49 -26.97 -18.14
N THR A 11 -44.36 -26.82 -16.83
CA THR A 11 -43.96 -25.56 -16.20
C THR A 11 -42.44 -25.45 -16.23
N ALA A 12 -41.93 -24.89 -17.34
CA ALA A 12 -40.59 -24.34 -17.39
C ALA A 12 -40.55 -23.08 -16.51
N ALA A 13 -40.19 -23.24 -15.23
CA ALA A 13 -39.83 -22.13 -14.38
C ALA A 13 -38.47 -21.60 -14.86
N ALA A 14 -38.53 -20.48 -15.58
CA ALA A 14 -37.35 -19.71 -15.92
C ALA A 14 -36.67 -19.22 -14.63
N PHE A 15 -35.58 -19.89 -14.25
CA PHE A 15 -34.59 -19.31 -13.35
C PHE A 15 -33.86 -18.20 -14.11
N ALA A 16 -34.42 -16.98 -14.05
CA ALA A 16 -33.65 -15.79 -14.32
C ALA A 16 -32.66 -15.61 -13.15
N VAL A 17 -31.46 -16.16 -13.30
CA VAL A 17 -30.32 -15.82 -12.45
C VAL A 17 -29.86 -14.43 -12.88
N THR A 18 -30.41 -13.40 -12.23
CA THR A 18 -29.84 -12.05 -12.29
C THR A 18 -28.73 -11.97 -11.23
N PRO A 19 -27.51 -11.52 -11.56
CA PRO A 19 -26.41 -11.40 -10.62
C PRO A 19 -26.54 -10.09 -9.81
N VAL A 20 -27.58 -9.97 -8.97
CA VAL A 20 -27.82 -8.79 -8.12
C VAL A 20 -27.64 -9.14 -6.65
N ALA A 21 -26.52 -9.78 -6.31
CA ALA A 21 -26.22 -10.15 -4.92
C ALA A 21 -24.72 -10.00 -4.61
N ALA A 22 -24.11 -8.86 -4.94
CA ALA A 22 -22.71 -8.58 -4.58
C ALA A 22 -22.39 -7.13 -4.19
N GLN A 23 -23.37 -6.24 -4.01
CA GLN A 23 -23.13 -4.83 -3.67
C GLN A 23 -24.17 -4.35 -2.66
N GLN A 24 -23.96 -4.68 -1.38
CA GLN A 24 -24.78 -4.12 -0.31
C GLN A 24 -24.10 -2.82 0.16
N PRO A 25 -24.84 -1.70 0.26
CA PRO A 25 -24.30 -0.46 0.80
C PRO A 25 -23.88 -0.68 2.25
N VAL A 26 -22.70 -0.19 2.59
CA VAL A 26 -22.22 -0.24 3.97
C VAL A 26 -22.56 1.10 4.64
N ASP A 27 -23.11 1.01 5.83
CA ASP A 27 -23.60 2.15 6.61
C ASP A 27 -22.66 2.39 7.79
N THR A 28 -21.99 3.54 7.80
CA THR A 28 -21.09 3.96 8.89
C THR A 28 -21.74 4.92 9.89
N GLY A 29 -23.06 5.12 9.81
CA GLY A 29 -23.83 5.98 10.71
C GLY A 29 -23.96 7.42 10.20
N ASP A 30 -22.87 8.03 9.73
CA ASP A 30 -22.86 9.42 9.24
C ASP A 30 -22.98 9.53 7.71
N GLU A 31 -22.60 8.49 6.96
CA GLU A 31 -22.65 8.44 5.49
C GLU A 31 -22.88 6.99 5.02
N ARG A 32 -23.62 6.82 3.91
CA ARG A 32 -23.77 5.51 3.25
C ARG A 32 -22.89 5.44 2.00
N TYR A 33 -22.10 4.38 1.88
CA TYR A 33 -21.24 4.17 0.71
C TYR A 33 -21.55 2.87 -0.01
N ASN A 34 -21.44 2.91 -1.35
CA ASN A 34 -21.51 1.74 -2.21
C ASN A 34 -20.27 1.69 -3.10
N MET A 35 -19.54 0.57 -3.05
CA MET A 35 -18.32 0.38 -3.83
C MET A 35 -18.64 -0.40 -5.10
N VAL A 36 -18.52 0.24 -6.26
CA VAL A 36 -18.86 -0.34 -7.56
C VAL A 36 -17.59 -0.52 -8.39
N VAL A 37 -17.38 -1.70 -8.95
CA VAL A 37 -16.26 -1.96 -9.86
C VAL A 37 -16.73 -1.70 -11.28
N VAL A 38 -16.04 -0.80 -11.97
CA VAL A 38 -16.36 -0.35 -13.34
C VAL A 38 -15.23 -0.80 -14.27
N TYR A 39 -15.56 -1.31 -15.46
CA TYR A 39 -14.57 -1.85 -16.40
C TYR A 39 -14.33 -0.88 -17.56
N GLY A 40 -13.07 -0.72 -17.96
CA GLY A 40 -12.67 0.12 -19.09
C GLY A 40 -13.16 1.55 -18.98
N ASP A 41 -13.96 1.97 -19.96
CA ASP A 41 -14.57 3.29 -20.08
C ASP A 41 -16.06 3.31 -19.68
N ASP A 42 -16.55 2.25 -19.02
CA ASP A 42 -17.92 2.22 -18.53
C ASP A 42 -18.19 3.43 -17.61
N ALA A 43 -19.42 3.95 -17.70
CA ALA A 43 -19.85 5.08 -16.87
C ALA A 43 -20.08 4.60 -15.43
N CYS A 44 -19.50 5.33 -14.48
CA CYS A 44 -19.83 5.18 -13.06
C CYS A 44 -21.28 5.65 -12.85
N PRO A 45 -22.17 4.84 -12.25
CA PRO A 45 -23.53 5.27 -11.98
C PRO A 45 -23.53 6.49 -11.04
N PRO A 46 -24.42 7.47 -11.25
CA PRO A 46 -24.50 8.63 -10.40
C PRO A 46 -24.91 8.23 -8.98
N SER A 47 -24.38 8.94 -7.98
CA SER A 47 -24.81 8.80 -6.58
C SER A 47 -26.31 9.13 -6.47
N GLU A 48 -27.09 8.23 -5.88
CA GLU A 48 -28.52 8.42 -5.62
C GLU A 48 -28.77 8.80 -4.15
N GLY A 49 -29.42 9.94 -3.92
CA GLY A 49 -29.78 10.40 -2.58
C GLY A 49 -28.56 10.63 -1.69
N ASP A 50 -28.54 9.98 -0.52
CA ASP A 50 -27.51 10.10 0.52
C ASP A 50 -26.46 8.97 0.43
N THR A 51 -26.34 8.32 -0.75
CA THR A 51 -25.41 7.20 -0.94
C THR A 51 -24.29 7.58 -1.89
N ILE A 52 -23.06 7.63 -1.36
CA ILE A 52 -21.85 7.92 -2.13
C ILE A 52 -21.44 6.66 -2.89
N ILE A 53 -21.43 6.72 -4.23
CA ILE A 53 -20.91 5.63 -5.05
C ILE A 53 -19.43 5.87 -5.34
N VAL A 54 -18.57 4.97 -4.83
CA VAL A 54 -17.13 4.97 -5.09
C VAL A 54 -16.82 3.95 -6.17
N CYS A 55 -16.38 4.43 -7.34
CA CYS A 55 -16.08 3.58 -8.48
C CYS A 55 -14.59 3.21 -8.55
N ALA A 56 -14.30 1.91 -8.42
CA ALA A 56 -12.97 1.36 -8.69
C ALA A 56 -12.89 0.94 -10.16
N ARG A 57 -12.03 1.59 -10.96
CA ARG A 57 -11.87 1.30 -12.40
C ARG A 57 -10.88 0.17 -12.63
N LYS A 58 -11.27 -0.85 -13.39
CA LYS A 58 -10.42 -1.96 -13.85
C LYS A 58 -10.29 -1.97 -15.37
N ALA A 59 -9.25 -2.59 -15.91
CA ALA A 59 -9.07 -2.72 -17.35
C ALA A 59 -10.19 -3.58 -17.98
N GLU A 60 -10.54 -3.34 -19.26
CA GLU A 60 -11.55 -4.12 -20.00
C GLU A 60 -11.26 -5.62 -20.02
N ALA A 61 -9.98 -6.00 -20.11
CA ALA A 61 -9.54 -7.39 -20.11
C ALA A 61 -9.88 -8.14 -18.80
N GLU A 62 -10.20 -7.42 -17.72
CA GLU A 62 -10.55 -7.99 -16.42
C GLU A 62 -12.04 -8.36 -16.29
N ARG A 63 -12.90 -7.94 -17.22
CA ARG A 63 -14.36 -8.15 -17.12
C ARG A 63 -14.76 -9.63 -17.08
N TYR A 64 -14.05 -10.48 -17.82
CA TYR A 64 -14.31 -11.92 -17.92
C TYR A 64 -13.20 -12.78 -17.30
N ARG A 65 -12.23 -12.15 -16.64
CA ARG A 65 -11.08 -12.83 -16.05
C ARG A 65 -11.32 -13.07 -14.55
N ILE A 66 -10.73 -14.13 -14.02
CA ILE A 66 -10.69 -14.34 -12.58
C ILE A 66 -9.96 -13.14 -11.95
N PRO A 67 -10.56 -12.46 -10.94
CA PRO A 67 -9.95 -11.33 -10.27
C PRO A 67 -8.53 -11.66 -9.81
N GLU A 68 -7.62 -10.69 -9.91
CA GLU A 68 -6.20 -10.89 -9.61
C GLU A 68 -5.94 -11.54 -8.25
N ALA A 69 -6.63 -11.08 -7.20
CA ALA A 69 -6.54 -11.64 -5.86
C ALA A 69 -6.93 -13.13 -5.76
N LEU A 70 -7.67 -13.66 -6.75
CA LEU A 70 -8.13 -15.05 -6.80
C LEU A 70 -7.41 -15.89 -7.86
N ARG A 71 -6.43 -15.31 -8.58
CA ARG A 71 -5.65 -16.05 -9.59
C ARG A 71 -4.69 -17.04 -8.96
N THR A 72 -4.16 -16.72 -7.79
CA THR A 72 -3.35 -17.64 -6.99
C THR A 72 -4.29 -18.58 -6.24
N SER A 73 -4.68 -19.66 -6.90
CA SER A 73 -5.50 -20.71 -6.31
C SER A 73 -4.62 -21.94 -6.04
N SER A 74 -4.71 -22.46 -4.82
CA SER A 74 -4.14 -23.75 -4.40
C SER A 74 -4.98 -24.95 -4.88
N SER A 75 -5.89 -24.75 -5.84
CA SER A 75 -6.64 -25.86 -6.45
C SER A 75 -5.66 -26.85 -7.10
N PRO A 76 -5.81 -28.16 -6.86
CA PRO A 76 -5.02 -29.20 -7.53
C PRO A 76 -5.10 -29.12 -9.06
N ALA A 77 -6.15 -28.50 -9.63
CA ALA A 77 -6.29 -28.28 -11.06
C ALA A 77 -5.19 -27.37 -11.65
N ASN A 78 -4.61 -26.48 -10.83
CA ASN A 78 -3.57 -25.53 -11.23
C ASN A 78 -2.15 -26.12 -11.17
N GLU A 79 -1.98 -27.33 -10.63
CA GLU A 79 -0.67 -27.98 -10.59
C GLU A 79 -0.20 -28.40 -11.98
N SER A 80 1.08 -28.19 -12.26
CA SER A 80 1.69 -28.62 -13.52
C SER A 80 1.69 -30.15 -13.63
N TRP A 81 1.59 -30.68 -14.85
CA TRP A 81 1.69 -32.12 -15.06
C TRP A 81 2.98 -32.70 -14.48
N ALA A 82 4.10 -31.98 -14.61
CA ALA A 82 5.38 -32.38 -14.05
C ALA A 82 5.33 -32.54 -12.51
N SER A 83 4.75 -31.56 -11.81
CA SER A 83 4.59 -31.62 -10.35
C SER A 83 3.69 -32.79 -9.91
N ARG A 84 2.66 -33.12 -10.69
CA ARG A 84 1.80 -34.28 -10.42
C ARG A 84 2.52 -35.61 -10.63
N VAL A 85 3.41 -35.68 -11.62
CA VAL A 85 4.22 -36.89 -11.84
C VAL A 85 5.24 -37.08 -10.73
N GLU A 86 5.86 -36.01 -10.25
CA GLU A 86 6.78 -36.06 -9.10
C GLU A 86 6.07 -36.51 -7.82
N SER A 87 4.83 -36.07 -7.57
CA SER A 87 4.07 -36.52 -6.41
C SER A 87 3.69 -38.00 -6.46
N LEU A 88 3.61 -38.61 -7.66
CA LEU A 88 3.39 -40.04 -7.83
C LEU A 88 4.59 -40.88 -7.33
N GLU A 89 5.81 -40.34 -7.31
CA GLU A 89 7.00 -41.04 -6.79
C GLU A 89 6.88 -41.32 -5.28
N MET A 90 6.13 -40.49 -4.57
CA MET A 90 5.88 -40.63 -3.13
C MET A 90 4.68 -41.52 -2.81
N VAL A 91 3.93 -41.98 -3.82
CA VAL A 91 2.79 -42.89 -3.61
C VAL A 91 3.32 -44.26 -3.16
N GLY A 92 2.95 -44.65 -1.94
CA GLY A 92 3.43 -45.88 -1.30
C GLY A 92 4.61 -45.68 -0.34
N ALA A 93 5.11 -44.45 -0.20
CA ALA A 93 6.06 -44.12 0.87
C ALA A 93 5.38 -44.31 2.24
N SER A 94 5.92 -45.23 3.06
CA SER A 94 5.44 -45.50 4.41
C SER A 94 6.62 -45.53 5.38
N GLY A 95 6.50 -44.84 6.51
CA GLY A 95 7.54 -44.74 7.53
C GLY A 95 7.38 -43.52 8.43
N ILE A 96 8.40 -43.27 9.26
CA ILE A 96 8.49 -42.06 10.09
C ILE A 96 8.59 -40.84 9.15
N LEU A 97 7.80 -39.78 9.42
CA LEU A 97 7.63 -38.58 8.57
C LEU A 97 6.85 -38.75 7.27
N SER A 98 6.30 -39.93 6.95
CA SER A 98 5.31 -40.06 5.88
C SER A 98 3.92 -39.67 6.40
N CYS A 99 3.09 -38.97 5.62
CA CYS A 99 1.67 -38.74 5.96
C CYS A 99 0.79 -39.86 5.37
N SER A 100 1.15 -41.11 5.64
CA SER A 100 0.36 -42.29 5.22
C SER A 100 -0.50 -42.80 6.38
N PRO A 101 -1.76 -43.20 6.14
CA PRO A 101 -2.58 -43.87 7.15
C PRO A 101 -2.10 -45.29 7.48
N ALA A 102 -1.17 -45.85 6.69
CA ALA A 102 -0.60 -47.18 6.89
C ALA A 102 0.82 -47.11 7.48
N GLY A 103 1.02 -47.71 8.65
CA GLY A 103 2.34 -47.86 9.30
C GLY A 103 2.52 -47.04 10.59
N ALA A 104 3.45 -47.48 11.45
CA ALA A 104 3.84 -46.73 12.64
C ALA A 104 4.70 -45.53 12.23
N GLY A 105 4.22 -44.31 12.46
CA GLY A 105 4.91 -43.07 12.09
C GLY A 105 4.10 -42.09 11.24
N GLY A 106 2.93 -42.52 10.73
CA GLY A 106 2.02 -41.70 9.93
C GLY A 106 1.53 -40.43 10.64
N VAL A 107 1.27 -40.54 11.94
CA VAL A 107 0.80 -39.41 12.77
C VAL A 107 1.81 -38.26 12.79
N LEU A 108 3.11 -38.55 12.86
CA LEU A 108 4.16 -37.53 12.91
C LEU A 108 4.32 -36.80 11.57
N GLY A 109 4.24 -37.53 10.45
CA GLY A 109 4.30 -36.91 9.12
C GLY A 109 3.05 -36.07 8.80
N CYS A 110 1.86 -36.55 9.18
CA CYS A 110 0.65 -35.77 8.99
C CYS A 110 0.56 -34.55 9.91
N THR A 111 1.07 -34.61 11.15
CA THR A 111 1.09 -33.43 12.01
C THR A 111 1.95 -32.31 11.41
N GLU A 112 3.13 -32.62 10.88
CA GLU A 112 3.96 -31.63 10.18
C GLU A 112 3.23 -31.08 8.95
N GLN A 113 2.62 -31.94 8.13
CA GLN A 113 1.87 -31.49 6.96
C GLN A 113 0.69 -30.57 7.33
N PHE A 114 -0.02 -30.85 8.43
CA PHE A 114 -1.09 -29.97 8.91
C PHE A 114 -0.55 -28.65 9.46
N ILE A 115 0.60 -28.66 10.13
CA ILE A 115 1.27 -27.44 10.59
C ILE A 115 1.67 -26.58 9.39
N ASP A 116 2.30 -27.16 8.38
CA ASP A 116 2.71 -26.47 7.15
C ASP A 116 1.51 -25.87 6.42
N LYS A 117 0.42 -26.64 6.28
CA LYS A 117 -0.83 -26.15 5.69
C LYS A 117 -1.42 -24.98 6.48
N ALA A 118 -1.46 -25.06 7.80
CA ALA A 118 -1.97 -23.98 8.64
C ALA A 118 -1.12 -22.69 8.50
N TYR A 119 0.21 -22.81 8.43
CA TYR A 119 1.08 -21.66 8.21
C TYR A 119 1.00 -21.11 6.78
N ALA A 120 0.80 -21.98 5.77
CA ALA A 120 0.57 -21.56 4.39
C ALA A 120 -0.73 -20.75 4.27
N GLU A 121 -1.83 -21.26 4.83
CA GLU A 121 -3.12 -20.56 4.89
C GLU A 121 -3.00 -19.21 5.60
N LYS A 122 -2.26 -19.15 6.72
CA LYS A 122 -2.01 -17.87 7.42
C LYS A 122 -1.23 -16.87 6.57
N ARG A 123 -0.28 -17.33 5.76
CA ARG A 123 0.48 -16.45 4.85
C ARG A 123 -0.38 -16.00 3.68
N GLU A 124 -1.26 -16.85 3.16
CA GLU A 124 -2.17 -16.56 2.04
C GLU A 124 -3.47 -15.86 2.47
N GLY A 125 -3.68 -15.71 3.77
CA GLY A 125 -4.79 -14.97 4.35
C GLY A 125 -4.99 -13.61 3.67
N SER A 126 -6.25 -13.30 3.37
CA SER A 126 -6.60 -12.08 2.65
C SER A 126 -6.09 -10.83 3.35
N ASP A 127 -6.09 -10.80 4.69
CA ASP A 127 -5.55 -9.71 5.52
C ASP A 127 -4.05 -9.47 5.28
N VAL A 128 -3.24 -10.53 5.23
CA VAL A 128 -1.80 -10.43 4.96
C VAL A 128 -1.58 -9.93 3.53
N ARG A 129 -2.32 -10.46 2.55
CA ARG A 129 -2.24 -10.00 1.15
C ARG A 129 -2.63 -8.53 1.00
N PHE A 130 -3.72 -8.10 1.65
CA PHE A 130 -4.13 -6.69 1.65
C PHE A 130 -3.07 -5.81 2.31
N SER A 131 -2.46 -6.23 3.43
CA SER A 131 -1.39 -5.46 4.08
C SER A 131 -0.16 -5.29 3.19
N GLN A 132 0.19 -6.30 2.38
CA GLN A 132 1.30 -6.21 1.42
C GLN A 132 1.01 -5.20 0.31
N ILE A 133 -0.20 -5.24 -0.25
CA ILE A 133 -0.64 -4.26 -1.26
C ILE A 133 -0.62 -2.83 -0.67
N ILE A 134 -1.07 -2.67 0.58
CA ILE A 134 -1.03 -1.37 1.28
C ILE A 134 0.42 -0.90 1.48
N ALA A 135 1.34 -1.81 1.82
CA ALA A 135 2.74 -1.48 2.01
C ALA A 135 3.40 -1.03 0.70
N GLU A 136 3.16 -1.74 -0.40
CA GLU A 136 3.65 -1.39 -1.74
C GLU A 136 3.11 -0.03 -2.20
N GLN A 137 1.81 0.22 -2.05
CA GLN A 137 1.20 1.51 -2.39
C GLN A 137 1.70 2.65 -1.50
N ARG A 138 1.97 2.37 -0.22
CA ARG A 138 2.62 3.35 0.67
C ARG A 138 4.03 3.68 0.19
N GLU A 139 4.80 2.69 -0.25
CA GLU A 139 6.14 2.88 -0.81
C GLU A 139 6.10 3.74 -2.08
N GLU A 140 5.16 3.46 -3.00
CA GLU A 140 4.95 4.28 -4.21
C GLU A 140 4.66 5.74 -3.86
N ARG A 141 3.76 5.99 -2.90
CA ARG A 141 3.48 7.35 -2.41
C ARG A 141 4.67 7.99 -1.69
N LEU A 142 5.46 7.22 -0.93
CA LEU A 142 6.67 7.74 -0.30
C LEU A 142 7.73 8.11 -1.33
N SER A 143 7.91 7.30 -2.39
CA SER A 143 8.89 7.57 -3.44
C SER A 143 8.62 8.88 -4.18
N THR A 144 7.36 9.23 -4.39
CA THR A 144 6.96 10.51 -5.01
C THR A 144 7.22 11.69 -4.07
N ILE A 145 6.91 11.53 -2.78
CA ILE A 145 7.23 12.54 -1.76
C ILE A 145 8.74 12.76 -1.65
N ASP A 146 9.53 11.69 -1.65
CA ASP A 146 10.98 11.76 -1.55
C ASP A 146 11.59 12.47 -2.77
N ALA A 147 11.10 12.19 -3.98
CA ALA A 147 11.54 12.88 -5.20
C ALA A 147 11.21 14.38 -5.20
N ASP A 148 10.03 14.76 -4.70
CA ASP A 148 9.63 16.17 -4.58
C ASP A 148 10.38 16.89 -3.44
N ALA A 149 10.67 16.19 -2.35
CA ALA A 149 11.52 16.69 -1.28
C ALA A 149 12.94 16.95 -1.81
N GLU A 150 13.55 16.02 -2.54
CA GLU A 150 14.87 16.23 -3.15
C GLU A 150 14.90 17.45 -4.08
N ARG A 151 13.85 17.66 -4.89
CA ARG A 151 13.76 18.84 -5.76
C ARG A 151 13.71 20.13 -4.93
N THR A 152 12.87 20.15 -3.91
CA THR A 152 12.71 21.32 -3.04
C THR A 152 14.00 21.63 -2.28
N GLN A 153 14.67 20.60 -1.75
CA GLN A 153 15.96 20.76 -1.08
C GLN A 153 17.00 21.37 -2.00
N ARG A 154 17.10 20.90 -3.25
CA ARG A 154 18.02 21.48 -4.25
C ARG A 154 17.70 22.95 -4.54
N ASP A 155 16.43 23.29 -4.69
CA ASP A 155 16.02 24.68 -4.95
C ASP A 155 16.36 25.60 -3.77
N VAL A 156 16.13 25.13 -2.53
CA VAL A 156 16.52 25.87 -1.32
C VAL A 156 18.02 26.05 -1.23
N GLU A 157 18.81 25.02 -1.48
CA GLU A 157 20.29 25.10 -1.45
C GLU A 157 20.85 26.09 -2.49
N MET A 158 20.22 26.18 -3.66
CA MET A 158 20.58 27.18 -4.68
C MET A 158 20.26 28.60 -4.22
N ILE A 159 19.05 28.81 -3.65
CA ILE A 159 18.63 30.12 -3.12
C ILE A 159 19.55 30.54 -1.95
N GLU A 160 19.88 29.63 -1.04
CA GLU A 160 20.80 29.90 0.08
C GLU A 160 22.19 30.27 -0.41
N ARG A 161 22.70 29.58 -1.44
CA ARG A 161 24.00 29.91 -2.05
C ARG A 161 24.01 31.31 -2.64
N GLU A 162 22.99 31.66 -3.42
CA GLU A 162 22.84 33.00 -4.00
C GLU A 162 22.73 34.08 -2.92
N TYR A 163 21.98 33.81 -1.85
CA TYR A 163 21.85 34.71 -0.70
C TYR A 163 23.19 34.95 0.00
N MET A 164 23.96 33.88 0.22
CA MET A 164 25.29 33.95 0.85
C MET A 164 26.30 34.70 -0.02
N GLU A 165 26.25 34.51 -1.35
CA GLU A 165 27.09 35.28 -2.29
C GLU A 165 26.75 36.77 -2.29
N ARG A 166 25.45 37.13 -2.21
CA ARG A 166 25.01 38.53 -2.07
C ARG A 166 25.55 39.15 -0.78
N LEU A 167 25.41 38.45 0.35
CA LEU A 167 25.94 38.89 1.64
C LEU A 167 27.46 39.04 1.65
N ALA A 168 28.18 38.13 0.99
CA ALA A 168 29.64 38.21 0.88
C ALA A 168 30.08 39.45 0.07
N ARG A 169 29.34 39.79 -0.99
CA ARG A 169 29.59 40.99 -1.80
C ARG A 169 29.36 42.26 -1.00
N GLU A 170 28.24 42.36 -0.29
CA GLU A 170 27.91 43.51 0.57
C GLU A 170 28.95 43.69 1.68
N ARG A 171 29.46 42.60 2.26
CA ARG A 171 30.53 42.65 3.29
C ARG A 171 31.88 43.12 2.74
N GLY A 172 32.17 42.84 1.47
CA GLY A 172 33.40 43.23 0.81
C GLY A 172 33.37 44.63 0.19
N GLU A 173 32.21 45.28 0.16
CA GLU A 173 32.05 46.63 -0.36
C GLU A 173 32.54 47.66 0.67
N PRO A 174 33.44 48.60 0.30
CA PRO A 174 33.92 49.62 1.23
C PRO A 174 32.77 50.54 1.65
N LEU A 175 32.72 50.90 2.94
CA LEU A 175 31.68 51.77 3.45
C LEU A 175 31.83 53.18 2.83
N PRO A 176 30.72 53.86 2.48
CA PRO A 176 30.77 55.23 1.99
C PRO A 176 31.31 56.14 3.10
N GLY A 177 32.59 56.51 2.99
CA GLY A 177 33.33 57.27 4.01
C GLY A 177 34.80 56.84 4.22
N ASP A 178 35.24 55.69 3.67
CA ASP A 178 36.65 55.27 3.69
C ASP A 178 37.50 56.06 2.67
N GLU A 179 37.50 57.39 2.76
CA GLU A 179 38.68 58.16 2.40
C GLU A 179 39.70 57.96 3.53
N ALA A 180 40.92 57.57 3.20
CA ALA A 180 41.99 57.30 4.15
C ALA A 180 42.13 58.46 5.16
N ALA A 181 41.63 58.26 6.38
CA ALA A 181 41.88 59.16 7.49
C ALA A 181 43.39 59.16 7.79
N PRO A 182 44.06 60.31 7.84
CA PRO A 182 45.48 60.35 8.17
C PRO A 182 45.68 59.82 9.59
N ALA A 183 46.66 58.95 9.77
CA ALA A 183 47.01 58.36 11.06
C ALA A 183 47.31 59.46 12.09
N THR A 184 46.50 59.57 13.14
CA THR A 184 46.81 60.40 14.31
C THR A 184 47.27 59.51 15.46
N GLU A 185 48.50 59.73 15.91
CA GLU A 185 49.13 59.07 17.05
C GLU A 185 48.35 59.34 18.36
N PRO A 186 48.33 58.40 19.33
CA PRO A 186 47.53 58.56 20.53
C PRO A 186 48.24 59.44 21.58
N THR A 187 47.62 60.57 21.92
CA THR A 187 48.03 61.37 23.09
C THR A 187 47.53 60.71 24.38
N VAL A 188 48.47 60.33 25.24
CA VAL A 188 48.25 59.78 26.58
C VAL A 188 47.75 60.90 27.50
N VAL A 189 46.56 60.76 28.08
CA VAL A 189 46.08 61.65 29.15
C VAL A 189 46.36 60.98 30.50
N ALA A 190 47.24 61.60 31.28
CA ALA A 190 47.64 61.16 32.61
C ALA A 190 46.46 61.24 33.61
N LYS A 191 46.31 60.19 34.42
CA LYS A 191 45.45 60.14 35.60
C LYS A 191 46.34 60.24 36.85
N GLU A 192 46.10 61.22 37.71
CA GLU A 192 46.69 61.35 39.05
C GLU A 192 45.55 61.54 40.08
N PRO A 193 45.69 61.21 41.38
CA PRO A 193 45.17 59.97 41.93
C PRO A 193 44.09 60.19 42.98
N GLU A 194 43.34 59.13 43.25
CA GLU A 194 42.28 59.05 44.25
C GLU A 194 42.86 59.02 45.66
N ALA A 195 42.42 59.93 46.53
CA ALA A 195 42.78 59.98 47.93
C ALA A 195 41.57 59.63 48.81
N ALA A 196 41.72 58.54 49.56
CA ALA A 196 41.24 58.27 50.92
C ALA A 196 39.71 58.35 51.21
N ASP A 197 39.08 57.22 51.58
CA ASP A 197 38.83 56.82 53.00
C ASP A 197 37.52 57.48 53.52
N GLN A 198 36.49 56.85 54.10
CA GLN A 198 36.26 55.54 54.73
C GLN A 198 34.71 55.42 55.02
N PRO A 199 34.17 54.51 55.86
CA PRO A 199 32.88 53.84 55.64
C PRO A 199 31.76 54.26 56.62
N GLU A 200 30.54 53.76 56.40
CA GLU A 200 29.64 53.09 57.37
C GLU A 200 28.52 52.37 56.61
#